data_AF-A0A250XA22-F1
#
_entry.id   AF-A0A250XA22-F1
#
_cell.length_a   1.000
_cell.length_b   1.000
_cell.length_c   1.000
_cell.angle_alpha   90.00
_cell.angle_beta   90.00
_cell.angle_gamma   90.00
#
_symmetry.space_group_name_H-M   'P 1'
#
loop_
_entity.id
_entity.type
_entity.pdbx_description
1 polymer ?
#
loop_
_entity_poly.entity_id
_entity_poly.type
_entity_poly.pdbx_seq_one_letter_code
_entity_poly.pdbx_strand_id
1 'polypeptide(L)'
;MSRPILFLDVDGVLHPLQLEFKDGKLSDEHCFRSSCMLQLARIVKETNAEIVLSSSWRQFDGPKEKLVNALALYDLKYMRWTTLEDVDGSRASQILAFLDVHARQCKSWVILDDEDVTMGRDSLMMLVARQNFVHVDGEKALTEEDANRAIQILKQEEDC
;
A
#
# COMPACT_ATOMS: atom_id res chain seq x y z
N MET A 1 9.91 -10.72 16.48
CA MET A 1 10.07 -9.25 16.52
C MET A 1 8.92 -8.65 15.74
N SER A 2 8.29 -7.59 16.26
CA SER A 2 7.30 -6.82 15.50
C SER A 2 7.98 -6.08 14.36
N ARG A 3 7.29 -5.90 13.23
CA ARG A 3 7.78 -5.17 12.05
C ARG A 3 6.78 -4.07 11.67
N PRO A 4 7.24 -2.98 11.05
CA PRO A 4 6.33 -2.04 10.42
C PRO A 4 5.55 -2.72 9.28
N ILE A 5 4.33 -2.29 9.02
CA ILE A 5 3.49 -2.85 7.96
C ILE A 5 3.09 -1.76 6.96
N LEU A 6 3.28 -2.02 5.68
CA LEU A 6 2.80 -1.17 4.59
C LEU A 6 1.65 -1.88 3.88
N PHE A 7 0.44 -1.35 4.02
CA PHE A 7 -0.72 -1.77 3.23
C PHE A 7 -0.69 -1.07 1.88
N LEU A 8 -0.63 -1.84 0.80
CA LEU A 8 -0.35 -1.36 -0.54
C LEU A 8 -1.53 -1.58 -1.48
N ASP A 9 -2.12 -0.50 -2.00
CA ASP A 9 -2.84 -0.55 -3.27
C ASP A 9 -1.88 -0.50 -4.48
N VAL A 10 -2.36 -0.83 -5.68
CA VAL A 10 -1.56 -0.96 -6.90
C VAL A 10 -1.98 0.09 -7.93
N ASP A 11 -3.25 0.10 -8.33
CA ASP A 11 -3.75 1.04 -9.32
C ASP A 11 -3.78 2.44 -8.69
N GLY A 12 -3.37 3.48 -9.42
CA GLY A 12 -3.26 4.83 -8.85
C GLY A 12 -2.08 5.02 -7.87
N VAL A 13 -1.42 3.95 -7.41
CA VAL A 13 -0.27 4.01 -6.49
C VAL A 13 1.05 3.67 -7.20
N LEU A 14 1.15 2.51 -7.84
CA LEU A 14 2.39 2.08 -8.52
C LEU A 14 2.43 2.48 -9.99
N HIS A 15 1.30 2.97 -10.49
CA HIS A 15 1.13 3.63 -11.77
C HIS A 15 -0.13 4.50 -11.71
N PRO A 16 -0.26 5.54 -12.55
CA PRO A 16 -1.49 6.32 -12.58
C PRO A 16 -2.69 5.49 -13.02
N LEU A 17 -3.88 5.94 -12.61
CA LEU A 17 -5.16 5.41 -13.07
C LEU A 17 -5.35 5.62 -14.58
N GLN A 18 -4.84 6.74 -15.10
CA GLN A 18 -4.86 7.04 -16.53
C GLN A 18 -3.66 6.37 -17.21
N LEU A 19 -3.96 5.32 -17.97
CA LEU A 19 -2.98 4.63 -18.80
C LEU A 19 -2.65 5.50 -20.02
N GLU A 20 -1.38 5.88 -20.16
CA GLU A 20 -0.90 6.61 -21.33
C GLU A 20 -0.85 5.66 -22.54
N PHE A 21 -1.59 6.02 -23.61
CA PHE A 21 -1.52 5.31 -24.88
C PHE A 21 -0.42 5.93 -25.73
N LYS A 22 0.69 5.21 -25.92
CA LYS A 22 1.72 5.61 -26.89
C LYS A 22 1.50 4.84 -28.18
N ASP A 23 1.35 5.57 -29.29
CA ASP A 23 1.13 5.00 -30.63
C ASP A 23 -0.08 4.04 -30.73
N GLY A 24 -1.14 4.29 -29.95
CA GLY A 24 -2.36 3.48 -29.95
C GLY A 24 -2.21 2.10 -29.29
N LYS A 25 -1.10 1.84 -28.60
CA LYS A 25 -0.88 0.63 -27.80
C LYS A 25 -0.74 1.02 -26.33
N LEU A 26 -1.37 0.24 -25.46
CA LEU A 26 -0.94 0.15 -24.07
C LEU A 26 0.47 -0.45 -24.10
N SER A 27 1.49 0.29 -23.64
CA SER A 27 2.78 -0.35 -23.39
C SER A 27 2.69 -1.12 -22.08
N ASP A 28 3.18 -2.36 -22.05
CA ASP A 28 3.28 -3.15 -20.82
C ASP A 28 4.21 -2.47 -19.78
N GLU A 29 5.06 -1.54 -20.23
CA GLU A 29 5.92 -0.70 -19.39
C GLU A 29 5.12 0.31 -18.52
N HIS A 30 3.82 0.51 -18.78
CA HIS A 30 2.96 1.38 -17.96
C HIS A 30 2.36 0.68 -16.73
N CYS A 31 2.47 -0.65 -16.59
CA CYS A 31 1.89 -1.34 -15.43
C CYS A 31 2.61 -0.99 -14.11
N PHE A 32 3.88 -0.58 -14.14
CA PHE A 32 4.61 -0.15 -12.95
C PHE A 32 5.60 0.96 -13.32
N ARG A 33 5.39 2.18 -12.83
CA ARG A 33 6.33 3.27 -13.08
C ARG A 33 7.60 3.06 -12.25
N SER A 34 8.77 3.10 -12.91
CA SER A 34 10.05 2.89 -12.21
C SER A 34 10.27 3.87 -11.06
N SER A 35 9.80 5.12 -11.18
CA SER A 35 9.85 6.11 -10.10
C SER A 35 9.07 5.64 -8.87
N CYS A 36 7.84 5.14 -9.05
CA CYS A 36 7.00 4.64 -7.97
C CYS A 36 7.63 3.40 -7.31
N MET A 37 8.17 2.49 -8.11
CA MET A 37 8.85 1.29 -7.59
C MET A 37 10.13 1.63 -6.79
N LEU A 38 10.90 2.63 -7.25
CA LEU A 38 12.06 3.15 -6.49
C LEU A 38 11.64 3.78 -5.16
N GLN A 39 10.51 4.50 -5.14
CA GLN A 39 9.97 5.06 -3.90
C GLN A 39 9.46 3.98 -2.95
N LEU A 40 8.74 2.97 -3.44
CA LEU A 40 8.32 1.82 -2.65
C LEU A 40 9.54 1.08 -2.05
N ALA A 41 10.57 0.86 -2.87
CA ALA A 41 11.81 0.24 -2.42
C ALA A 41 12.53 1.07 -1.36
N ARG A 42 12.53 2.41 -1.50
CA ARG A 42 13.07 3.33 -0.50
C ARG A 42 12.33 3.18 0.83
N ILE A 43 10.99 3.20 0.82
CA ILE A 43 10.17 3.04 2.03
C ILE A 43 10.53 1.74 2.74
N VAL A 44 10.52 0.61 2.02
CA VAL A 44 10.80 -0.71 2.61
C VAL A 44 12.23 -0.81 3.13
N LYS A 45 13.22 -0.34 2.37
CA LYS A 45 14.64 -0.39 2.79
C LYS A 45 14.91 0.44 4.03
N GLU A 46 14.27 1.60 4.15
CA GLU A 46 14.48 2.51 5.27
C GLU A 46 13.75 2.10 6.55
N THR A 47 12.64 1.37 6.42
CA THR A 47 11.74 1.05 7.54
C THR A 47 11.76 -0.43 7.89
N ASN A 48 12.30 -1.28 7.00
CA ASN A 48 12.17 -2.73 7.05
C ASN A 48 10.69 -3.18 7.12
N ALA A 49 9.79 -2.38 6.53
CA ALA A 49 8.37 -2.67 6.52
C ALA A 49 8.05 -3.94 5.71
N GLU A 50 7.10 -4.71 6.20
CA GLU A 50 6.49 -5.79 5.44
C GLU A 50 5.37 -5.24 4.57
N ILE A 51 5.38 -5.59 3.27
CA ILE A 51 4.29 -5.25 2.36
C ILE A 51 3.13 -6.25 2.56
N VAL A 52 1.95 -5.72 2.82
CA VAL A 52 0.66 -6.43 2.79
C VAL A 52 -0.14 -5.89 1.62
N LEU A 53 -0.49 -6.77 0.67
CA LEU A 53 -1.28 -6.38 -0.49
C LEU A 53 -2.71 -6.08 -0.05
N SER A 54 -3.10 -4.82 -0.22
CA SER A 54 -4.42 -4.29 0.08
C SER A 54 -4.94 -3.69 -1.23
N SER A 55 -5.31 -4.55 -2.19
CA SER A 55 -5.77 -4.16 -3.52
C SER A 55 -6.69 -5.21 -4.12
N SER A 56 -7.57 -4.84 -5.04
CA SER A 56 -8.39 -5.78 -5.82
C SER A 56 -7.55 -6.84 -6.55
N TRP A 57 -6.30 -6.52 -6.89
CA TRP A 57 -5.34 -7.42 -7.53
C TRP A 57 -5.16 -8.75 -6.80
N ARG A 58 -5.33 -8.78 -5.48
CA ARG A 58 -5.22 -10.00 -4.66
C ARG A 58 -6.23 -11.09 -5.05
N GLN A 59 -7.33 -10.73 -5.72
CA GLN A 59 -8.41 -11.64 -6.11
C GLN A 59 -8.07 -12.53 -7.32
N PHE A 60 -7.02 -12.19 -8.07
CA PHE A 60 -6.72 -12.83 -9.35
C PHE A 60 -5.25 -13.25 -9.44
N ASP A 61 -4.99 -14.47 -9.93
CA ASP A 61 -3.61 -14.99 -9.99
C ASP A 61 -2.72 -14.24 -10.98
N GLY A 62 -3.25 -13.85 -12.15
CA GLY A 62 -2.48 -13.09 -13.14
C GLY A 62 -1.95 -11.74 -12.62
N PRO A 63 -2.79 -10.85 -12.09
CA PRO A 63 -2.35 -9.62 -11.44
C PRO A 63 -1.36 -9.84 -10.29
N LYS A 64 -1.58 -10.84 -9.42
CA LYS A 64 -0.62 -11.19 -8.36
C LYS A 64 0.75 -11.57 -8.91
N GLU A 65 0.79 -12.41 -9.94
CA GLU A 65 2.04 -12.85 -10.58
C GLU A 65 2.78 -11.66 -11.21
N LYS A 66 2.06 -10.76 -11.89
CA LYS A 66 2.62 -9.52 -12.44
C LYS A 66 3.25 -8.66 -11.34
N LEU A 67 2.55 -8.44 -10.23
CA LEU A 67 3.08 -7.66 -9.11
C LEU A 67 4.29 -8.33 -8.47
N VAL A 68 4.27 -9.66 -8.28
CA VAL A 68 5.42 -10.40 -7.74
C VAL A 68 6.66 -10.22 -8.62
N ASN A 69 6.49 -10.38 -9.94
CA ASN A 69 7.60 -10.21 -10.89
C ASN A 69 8.13 -8.78 -10.86
N ALA A 70 7.25 -7.77 -10.81
CA ALA A 70 7.66 -6.38 -10.74
C ALA A 70 8.41 -6.04 -9.44
N LEU A 71 7.90 -6.48 -8.29
CA LEU A 71 8.56 -6.27 -6.99
C LEU A 71 9.93 -6.94 -6.92
N ALA A 72 10.07 -8.14 -7.49
CA ALA A 72 11.33 -8.88 -7.50
C ALA A 72 12.47 -8.13 -8.21
N LEU A 73 12.15 -7.30 -9.24
CA LEU A 73 13.15 -6.46 -9.92
C LEU A 73 13.78 -5.39 -9.02
N TYR A 74 13.15 -5.10 -7.87
CA TYR A 74 13.58 -4.10 -6.89
C TYR A 74 13.97 -4.73 -5.54
N ASP A 75 14.22 -6.05 -5.51
CA ASP A 75 14.47 -6.83 -4.29
C ASP A 75 13.34 -6.76 -3.25
N LEU A 76 12.10 -6.55 -3.72
CA LEU A 76 10.91 -6.48 -2.89
C LEU A 76 10.05 -7.75 -2.99
N LYS A 77 9.22 -7.96 -1.97
CA LYS A 77 8.16 -8.96 -1.96
C LYS A 77 7.06 -8.56 -1.00
N TYR A 78 5.83 -8.96 -1.29
CA TYR A 78 4.76 -9.02 -0.29
C TYR A 78 4.61 -10.47 0.19
N MET A 79 4.20 -10.64 1.44
CA MET A 79 4.06 -11.98 2.06
C MET A 79 2.61 -12.33 2.37
N ARG A 80 1.75 -11.32 2.49
CA ARG A 80 0.35 -11.43 2.91
C ARG A 80 -0.52 -10.46 2.12
N TRP A 81 -1.83 -10.63 2.24
CA TRP A 81 -2.85 -9.75 1.69
C TRP A 81 -4.03 -9.67 2.64
N THR A 82 -4.82 -8.60 2.52
CA THR A 82 -6.07 -8.46 3.29
C THR A 82 -7.14 -9.43 2.77
N THR A 83 -7.96 -10.00 3.66
CA THR A 83 -9.05 -10.91 3.29
C THR A 83 -10.38 -10.15 3.21
N LEU A 84 -11.37 -10.73 2.52
CA LEU A 84 -12.74 -10.21 2.46
C LEU A 84 -13.62 -10.77 3.58
N GLU A 85 -13.06 -11.64 4.43
CA GLU A 85 -13.81 -12.32 5.47
C GLU A 85 -14.06 -11.34 6.64
N ASP A 86 -15.34 -11.22 7.03
CA ASP A 86 -15.85 -10.67 8.30
C ASP A 86 -16.18 -9.18 8.48
N VAL A 87 -16.31 -8.34 7.44
CA VAL A 87 -16.89 -6.99 7.62
C VAL A 87 -17.57 -6.49 6.35
N ASP A 88 -18.22 -5.33 6.39
CA ASP A 88 -19.01 -4.63 5.34
C ASP A 88 -18.37 -4.49 3.93
N GLY A 89 -17.21 -5.11 3.70
CA GLY A 89 -16.50 -5.17 2.44
C GLY A 89 -15.60 -3.96 2.20
N SER A 90 -15.61 -2.94 3.06
CA SER A 90 -14.78 -1.75 2.86
C SER A 90 -13.29 -2.03 3.10
N ARG A 91 -12.43 -1.29 2.41
CA ARG A 91 -10.97 -1.44 2.51
C ARG A 91 -10.46 -1.18 3.92
N ALA A 92 -10.96 -0.13 4.58
CA ALA A 92 -10.62 0.16 5.98
C ALA A 92 -10.98 -1.00 6.90
N SER A 93 -12.19 -1.57 6.77
CA SER A 93 -12.59 -2.70 7.61
C SER A 93 -11.68 -3.92 7.42
N GLN A 94 -11.27 -4.22 6.19
CA GLN A 94 -10.32 -5.32 5.90
C GLN A 94 -8.95 -5.09 6.54
N ILE A 95 -8.44 -3.85 6.50
CA ILE A 95 -7.17 -3.47 7.10
C ILE A 95 -7.26 -3.55 8.64
N LEU A 96 -8.35 -3.05 9.23
CA LEU A 96 -8.58 -3.13 10.67
C LEU A 96 -8.70 -4.58 11.16
N ALA A 97 -9.41 -5.44 10.41
CA ALA A 97 -9.47 -6.88 10.71
C ALA A 97 -8.09 -7.55 10.61
N PHE A 98 -7.30 -7.20 9.60
CA PHE A 98 -5.92 -7.67 9.49
C PHE A 98 -5.08 -7.25 10.70
N LEU A 99 -5.18 -5.98 11.11
CA LEU A 99 -4.47 -5.43 12.26
C LEU A 99 -4.91 -6.10 13.57
N ASP A 100 -6.18 -6.41 13.77
CA ASP A 100 -6.67 -7.09 14.98
C ASP A 100 -6.01 -8.48 15.15
N VAL A 101 -5.94 -9.25 14.07
CA VAL A 101 -5.31 -10.59 14.07
C VAL A 101 -3.79 -10.50 14.22
N HIS A 102 -3.16 -9.44 13.73
CA HIS A 102 -1.70 -9.31 13.64
C HIS A 102 -1.10 -8.24 14.57
N ALA A 103 -1.89 -7.66 15.48
CA ALA A 103 -1.51 -6.50 16.28
C ALA A 103 -0.17 -6.71 17.02
N ARG A 104 0.03 -7.90 17.58
CA ARG A 104 1.26 -8.25 18.33
C ARG A 104 2.53 -8.31 17.44
N GLN A 105 2.37 -8.34 16.13
CA GLN A 105 3.45 -8.39 15.14
C GLN A 105 3.68 -7.03 14.46
N CYS A 106 2.82 -6.04 14.71
CA CYS A 106 2.86 -4.73 14.08
C CYS A 106 3.51 -3.71 15.03
N LYS A 107 4.63 -3.09 14.63
CA LYS A 107 5.26 -1.99 15.40
C LYS A 107 4.59 -0.65 15.08
N SER A 108 4.34 -0.43 13.81
CA SER A 108 3.78 0.76 13.19
C SER A 108 3.22 0.35 11.84
N TRP A 109 2.33 1.15 11.25
CA TRP A 109 1.75 0.80 9.95
C TRP A 109 1.39 2.03 9.14
N VAL A 110 1.33 1.85 7.83
CA VAL A 110 0.88 2.88 6.90
C VAL A 110 0.04 2.27 5.79
N ILE A 111 -0.94 3.03 5.31
CA ILE A 111 -1.73 2.71 4.13
C ILE A 111 -1.29 3.63 2.99
N LEU A 112 -0.96 3.05 1.83
CA LEU A 112 -0.79 3.76 0.56
C LEU A 112 -1.94 3.37 -0.37
N ASP A 113 -2.84 4.31 -0.64
CA ASP A 113 -4.03 4.09 -1.46
C ASP A 113 -4.39 5.41 -2.15
N ASP A 114 -4.89 5.33 -3.38
CA ASP A 114 -5.35 6.50 -4.15
C ASP A 114 -6.83 6.82 -3.88
N GLU A 115 -7.59 5.86 -3.37
CA GLU A 115 -8.91 6.11 -2.81
C GLU A 115 -8.77 6.54 -1.35
N ASP A 116 -9.58 7.51 -0.88
CA ASP A 116 -9.64 7.80 0.56
C ASP A 116 -10.43 6.70 1.28
N VAL A 117 -9.71 5.64 1.64
CA VAL A 117 -10.24 4.47 2.33
C VAL A 117 -10.65 4.74 3.77
N THR A 118 -10.35 5.93 4.30
CA THR A 118 -10.62 6.33 5.68
C THR A 118 -11.87 7.19 5.84
N MET A 119 -12.62 7.37 4.74
CA MET A 119 -13.91 8.04 4.73
C MET A 119 -14.99 7.17 5.39
N GLY A 120 -15.64 7.71 6.42
CA GLY A 120 -16.63 6.98 7.20
C GLY A 120 -16.99 7.68 8.49
N ARG A 121 -17.87 7.05 9.31
CA ARG A 121 -18.24 7.60 10.62
C ARG A 121 -17.00 7.68 11.53
N ASP A 122 -16.90 8.79 12.25
CA ASP A 122 -15.82 9.01 13.21
C ASP A 122 -15.92 7.98 14.36
N SER A 123 -15.02 7.01 14.31
CA SER A 123 -14.71 6.09 15.40
C SER A 123 -13.24 6.26 15.76
N LEU A 124 -12.86 5.88 16.98
CA LEU A 124 -11.46 5.97 17.42
C LEU A 124 -10.51 5.23 16.46
N MET A 125 -10.91 4.04 15.99
CA MET A 125 -10.14 3.24 15.03
C MET A 125 -9.99 3.95 13.68
N MET A 126 -11.05 4.61 13.20
CA MET A 126 -10.98 5.37 11.95
C MET A 126 -10.09 6.61 12.06
N LEU A 127 -10.10 7.29 13.22
CA LEU A 127 -9.18 8.39 13.49
C LEU A 127 -7.72 7.93 13.49
N VAL A 128 -7.43 6.76 14.06
CA VAL A 128 -6.09 6.15 14.01
C VAL A 128 -5.73 5.78 12.57
N ALA A 129 -6.66 5.24 11.78
CA ALA A 129 -6.42 4.93 10.37
C ALA A 129 -6.06 6.18 9.55
N ARG A 130 -6.74 7.31 9.76
CA ARG A 130 -6.42 8.59 9.11
C ARG A 130 -5.01 9.09 9.43
N GLN A 131 -4.52 8.88 10.65
CA GLN A 131 -3.16 9.28 11.04
C GLN A 131 -2.08 8.43 10.35
N ASN A 132 -2.45 7.19 9.98
CA ASN A 132 -1.60 6.20 9.33
C ASN A 132 -1.90 6.06 7.82
N PHE A 133 -2.61 7.02 7.22
CA PHE A 133 -2.95 7.02 5.81
C PHE A 133 -2.14 8.06 5.03
N VAL A 134 -1.60 7.64 3.89
CA VAL A 134 -1.04 8.52 2.86
C VAL A 134 -1.93 8.38 1.64
N HIS A 135 -2.73 9.42 1.40
CA HIS A 135 -3.60 9.51 0.23
C HIS A 135 -2.76 9.86 -0.99
N VAL A 136 -2.57 8.90 -1.90
CA VAL A 136 -1.78 9.08 -3.11
C VAL A 136 -2.65 9.73 -4.19
N ASP A 137 -2.12 10.71 -4.89
CA ASP A 137 -2.79 11.28 -6.05
C ASP A 137 -2.76 10.27 -7.21
N GLY A 138 -3.92 9.66 -7.53
CA GLY A 138 -4.05 8.62 -8.55
C GLY A 138 -3.64 9.03 -9.97
N GLU A 139 -3.48 10.32 -10.28
CA GLU A 139 -2.94 10.79 -11.56
C GLU A 139 -1.40 10.86 -11.55
N LYS A 140 -0.81 11.18 -10.40
CA LYS A 140 0.64 11.30 -10.24
C LYS A 140 1.29 9.97 -9.85
N ALA A 141 0.53 9.09 -9.21
CA ALA A 141 1.01 7.90 -8.53
C ALA A 141 2.01 8.23 -7.41
N LEU A 142 2.63 7.20 -6.80
CA LEU A 142 3.49 7.36 -5.64
C LEU A 142 4.67 8.30 -5.92
N THR A 143 4.70 9.43 -5.20
CA THR A 143 5.75 10.45 -5.29
C THR A 143 6.78 10.32 -4.17
N GLU A 144 7.83 11.14 -4.26
CA GLU A 144 8.81 11.29 -3.18
C GLU A 144 8.19 11.85 -1.88
N GLU A 145 7.23 12.77 -1.98
CA GLU A 145 6.56 13.37 -0.82
C GLU A 145 5.73 12.33 -0.07
N ASP A 146 4.96 11.53 -0.80
CA ASP A 146 4.18 10.41 -0.26
C ASP A 146 5.10 9.42 0.46
N ALA A 147 6.22 9.06 -0.17
CA ALA A 147 7.20 8.16 0.41
C ALA A 147 7.87 8.72 1.67
N ASN A 148 8.20 10.02 1.70
CA ASN A 148 8.72 10.69 2.89
C ASN A 148 7.71 10.61 4.04
N ARG A 149 6.43 10.88 3.75
CA ARG A 149 5.35 10.78 4.74
C ARG A 149 5.17 9.37 5.26
N ALA A 150 5.20 8.37 4.38
CA ALA A 150 5.09 6.97 4.75
C ALA A 150 6.25 6.50 5.64
N ILE A 151 7.49 6.88 5.28
CA ILE A 151 8.68 6.61 6.09
C ILE A 151 8.55 7.26 7.47
N GLN A 152 8.07 8.51 7.53
CA GLN A 152 7.86 9.19 8.79
C GLN A 152 6.88 8.42 9.68
N ILE A 153 5.71 8.02 9.16
CA ILE A 153 4.70 7.23 9.90
C ILE A 153 5.33 5.92 10.42
N LEU A 154 6.03 5.18 9.56
CA LEU A 154 6.58 3.87 9.91
C LEU A 154 7.76 3.94 10.90
N LYS A 155 8.49 5.07 10.93
CA LYS A 155 9.61 5.30 11.85
C LYS A 155 9.21 5.96 13.17
N GLN A 156 7.96 6.36 13.38
CA GLN A 156 7.53 6.85 14.69
C GLN A 156 7.81 5.75 15.73
N GLU A 157 8.76 6.02 16.62
CA GLU A 157 8.91 5.23 17.84
C GLU A 157 7.87 5.77 18.81
N GLU A 158 7.14 4.87 19.48
CA GLU A 158 6.40 5.27 20.68
C GLU A 158 7.45 5.79 21.66
N ASP A 159 7.55 7.11 21.80
CA ASP A 159 8.20 7.75 22.94
C ASP A 159 7.47 7.25 24.20
N CYS A 160 7.98 6.16 24.78
CA CYS A 160 7.58 5.66 26.09
C CYS A 160 8.27 6.46 27.20
#